data_AF-A0A0K8WDG3-F1
#
_entry.id   AF-A0A0K8WDG3-F1
#
_cell.length_a   1.000
_cell.length_b   1.000
_cell.length_c   1.000
_cell.angle_alpha   90.00
_cell.angle_beta   90.00
_cell.angle_gamma   90.00
#
_symmetry.space_group_name_H-M   'P 1'
#
loop_
_entity.id
_entity.type
_entity.pdbx_description
1 polymer ?
#
loop_
_entity_poly.entity_id
_entity_poly.type
_entity_poly.pdbx_seq_one_letter_code
_entity_poly.pdbx_strand_id
1 'polypeptide(L)'
;MEYKCNKLSYRPSATVIIATKKKVDANANFEILLFERSTNTSFAPGHCVFPGGTFEEASDECQEWMNYFEEYGVSSNQLDRLIVKEPNTKRTNSLLSTGKSFSREISLRITACRETFEEVGILFFRNHKTLKKLSSTPTFGEDYEDVNFDRVGWQFAVHKDAKQFLNLCRSLHVVPDLWSLYEWSLWRSPFTAEKRYSLVITRFKYIHKYAAMRGLRI
;
A
#
# COMPACT_ATOMS: atom_id res chain seq x y z
N MET A 1 40.05 6.86 -19.68
CA MET A 1 39.42 6.10 -18.58
C MET A 1 38.03 6.69 -18.36
N GLU A 2 37.00 6.04 -18.89
CA GLU A 2 35.61 6.44 -18.59
C GLU A 2 35.29 6.01 -17.16
N TYR A 3 35.02 6.99 -16.29
CA TYR A 3 34.42 6.72 -15.00
C TYR A 3 33.00 6.16 -15.26
N LYS A 4 32.85 4.84 -15.16
CA LYS A 4 31.53 4.23 -14.93
C LYS A 4 31.07 4.68 -13.55
N CYS A 5 30.44 5.85 -13.50
CA CYS A 5 29.60 6.22 -12.37
C CYS A 5 28.49 5.17 -12.30
N ASN A 6 28.60 4.23 -11.37
CA ASN A 6 27.51 3.31 -11.04
C ASN A 6 26.31 4.19 -10.68
N LYS A 7 25.40 4.37 -11.63
CA LYS A 7 24.24 5.23 -11.50
C LYS A 7 23.29 4.55 -10.52
N LEU A 8 23.49 4.80 -9.22
CA LEU A 8 22.59 4.33 -8.16
C LEU A 8 21.17 4.78 -8.53
N SER A 9 20.36 3.81 -8.95
CA SER A 9 18.98 4.03 -9.37
C SER A 9 18.10 4.15 -8.13
N TYR A 10 17.19 5.12 -8.17
CA TYR A 10 16.17 5.26 -7.14
C TYR A 10 15.20 4.08 -7.23
N ARG A 11 15.02 3.35 -6.12
CA ARG A 11 14.03 2.28 -6.03
C ARG A 11 12.64 2.89 -5.78
N PRO A 12 11.64 2.61 -6.63
CA PRO A 12 10.27 2.98 -6.33
C PRO A 12 9.80 2.29 -5.05
N SER A 13 9.06 3.00 -4.21
CA SER A 13 8.55 2.50 -2.93
C SER A 13 7.25 3.19 -2.57
N ALA A 14 6.46 2.54 -1.72
CA ALA A 14 5.21 3.10 -1.22
C ALA A 14 5.10 2.91 0.29
N THR A 15 4.61 3.94 0.97
CA THR A 15 4.39 3.96 2.42
C THR A 15 2.97 4.41 2.71
N VAL A 16 2.37 3.84 3.75
CA VAL A 16 1.01 4.16 4.20
C VAL A 16 1.04 4.82 5.58
N ILE A 17 0.47 6.03 5.67
CA ILE A 17 0.14 6.64 6.95
C ILE A 17 -1.28 6.24 7.31
N ILE A 18 -1.43 5.45 8.38
CA ILE A 18 -2.73 5.04 8.91
C ILE A 18 -3.04 5.92 10.12
N ALA A 19 -4.08 6.75 10.03
CA ALA A 19 -4.48 7.65 11.10
C ALA A 19 -5.95 7.49 11.48
N THR A 20 -6.24 7.29 12.77
CA THR A 20 -7.59 7.19 13.36
C THR A 20 -7.93 8.40 14.21
N LYS A 21 -9.21 8.75 14.33
CA LYS A 21 -9.65 9.82 15.23
C LYS A 21 -9.59 9.33 16.68
N LYS A 22 -9.05 10.15 17.57
CA LYS A 22 -9.02 9.88 19.01
C LYS A 22 -10.43 10.03 19.58
N LYS A 23 -10.83 9.12 20.48
CA LYS A 23 -12.14 9.15 21.15
C LYS A 23 -12.35 10.32 22.10
N VAL A 24 -11.28 11.00 22.48
CA VAL A 24 -11.29 12.07 23.48
C VAL A 24 -10.98 13.40 22.80
N ASP A 25 -11.73 14.44 23.14
CA ASP A 25 -11.48 15.82 22.70
C ASP A 25 -10.21 16.35 23.36
N ALA A 26 -9.07 16.04 22.74
CA ALA A 26 -7.75 16.57 23.07
C ALA A 26 -7.23 17.43 21.91
N ASN A 27 -6.27 18.32 22.18
CA ASN A 27 -5.63 19.19 21.18
C ASN A 27 -5.07 18.44 19.96
N ALA A 28 -4.67 17.17 20.13
CA ALA A 28 -4.41 16.23 19.04
C ALA A 28 -5.57 15.21 18.96
N ASN A 29 -6.36 15.32 17.89
CA ASN A 29 -7.57 14.54 17.67
C ASN A 29 -7.35 13.28 16.81
N PHE A 30 -6.10 12.86 16.59
CA PHE A 30 -5.75 11.66 15.83
C PHE A 30 -4.65 10.81 16.50
N GLU A 31 -4.69 9.50 16.25
CA GLU A 31 -3.63 8.53 16.56
C GLU A 31 -3.11 7.95 15.23
N ILE A 32 -1.81 7.67 15.15
CA ILE A 32 -1.14 7.22 13.93
C ILE A 32 -0.42 5.90 14.21
N LEU A 33 -0.55 4.93 13.31
CA LEU A 33 0.18 3.66 13.40
C LEU A 33 1.64 3.83 13.00
N LEU A 34 2.54 3.39 13.88
CA LEU A 34 3.97 3.21 13.65
C LEU A 34 4.35 1.81 14.15
N PHE A 35 5.40 1.22 13.59
CA PHE A 35 5.98 -0.02 14.09
C PHE A 35 7.50 0.06 14.07
N GLU A 36 8.15 -0.70 14.95
CA GLU A 36 9.61 -0.81 14.98
C GLU A 36 10.07 -1.87 13.98
N ARG A 37 10.96 -1.50 13.04
CA ARG A 37 11.53 -2.47 12.11
C ARG A 37 12.51 -3.39 12.83
N SER A 38 12.54 -4.66 12.42
CA SER A 38 13.58 -5.58 12.89
C SER A 38 14.99 -5.06 12.53
N THR A 39 15.96 -5.40 13.38
CA THR A 39 17.37 -5.02 13.19
C THR A 39 18.01 -5.66 11.96
N ASN A 40 17.41 -6.73 11.43
CA ASN A 40 17.85 -7.42 10.21
C ASN A 40 17.32 -6.77 8.92
N THR A 41 16.63 -5.63 9.00
CA THR A 41 16.16 -4.93 7.80
C THR A 41 17.27 -4.13 7.13
N SER A 42 17.21 -4.06 5.80
CA SER A 42 18.26 -3.44 5.00
C SER A 42 18.19 -1.89 5.02
N PHE A 43 17.13 -1.30 5.57
CA PHE A 43 16.91 0.14 5.69
C PHE A 43 16.22 0.45 7.02
N ALA A 44 16.72 1.45 7.75
CA ALA A 44 16.20 1.94 9.04
C ALA A 44 16.02 0.84 10.13
N PRO A 45 17.05 0.02 10.44
CA PRO A 45 16.95 -1.01 11.47
C PRO A 45 16.70 -0.39 12.86
N GLY A 46 15.73 -0.93 13.62
CA GLY A 46 15.39 -0.44 14.96
C GLY A 46 14.70 0.93 15.01
N HIS A 47 14.30 1.48 13.86
CA HIS A 47 13.56 2.74 13.81
C HIS A 47 12.04 2.49 13.80
N CYS A 48 11.29 3.39 14.45
CA CYS A 48 9.84 3.47 14.29
C CYS A 48 9.49 4.11 12.94
N VAL A 49 8.80 3.36 12.09
CA VAL A 49 8.43 3.79 10.74
C VAL A 49 6.95 3.51 10.46
N PHE A 50 6.45 4.11 9.38
CA PHE A 50 5.17 3.74 8.79
C PHE A 50 5.31 2.44 7.97
N PRO A 51 4.26 1.62 7.88
CA PRO A 51 4.25 0.45 7.00
C PRO A 51 4.51 0.83 5.55
N GLY A 52 5.34 0.05 4.88
CA GLY A 52 5.71 0.29 3.50
C GLY A 52 7.06 -0.30 3.10
N GLY A 53 7.27 -0.35 1.79
CA GLY A 53 8.47 -0.94 1.24
C GLY A 53 8.60 -0.78 -0.25
N THR A 54 9.38 -1.66 -0.85
CA THR A 54 9.86 -1.48 -2.24
C THR A 54 8.83 -2.03 -3.21
N PHE A 55 8.59 -1.29 -4.28
CA PHE A 55 7.80 -1.76 -5.41
C PHE A 55 8.48 -2.94 -6.09
N GLU A 56 7.73 -4.02 -6.32
CA GLU A 56 8.20 -5.21 -7.01
C GLU A 56 7.44 -5.40 -8.33
N GLU A 57 8.10 -5.12 -9.46
CA GLU A 57 7.44 -5.13 -10.78
C GLU A 57 6.76 -6.47 -11.11
N ALA A 58 7.41 -7.59 -10.74
CA ALA A 58 6.90 -8.92 -11.02
C ALA A 58 5.64 -9.30 -10.22
N SER A 59 5.30 -8.58 -9.15
CA SER A 59 4.11 -8.82 -8.32
C SER A 59 3.11 -7.67 -8.33
N ASP A 60 3.59 -6.42 -8.26
CA ASP A 60 2.77 -5.23 -8.03
C ASP A 60 2.34 -4.58 -9.36
N GLU A 61 3.01 -4.89 -10.47
CA GLU A 61 2.71 -4.42 -11.83
C GLU A 61 2.51 -5.58 -12.83
N CYS A 62 2.06 -6.73 -12.33
CA CYS A 62 1.79 -7.91 -13.16
C CYS A 62 0.39 -7.87 -13.81
N GLN A 63 0.25 -8.45 -15.00
CA GLN A 63 -0.99 -8.44 -15.76
C GLN A 63 -2.12 -9.21 -15.06
N GLU A 64 -1.77 -10.18 -14.21
CA GLU A 64 -2.72 -10.97 -13.44
C GLU A 64 -3.58 -10.11 -12.49
N TRP A 65 -3.08 -8.96 -12.03
CA TRP A 65 -3.90 -7.99 -11.27
C TRP A 65 -5.03 -7.42 -12.10
N MET A 66 -4.74 -7.00 -13.34
CA MET A 66 -5.74 -6.40 -14.22
C MET A 66 -6.81 -7.44 -14.60
N ASN A 67 -6.39 -8.66 -14.91
CA ASN A 67 -7.30 -9.77 -15.20
C ASN A 67 -8.20 -10.07 -13.98
N TYR A 68 -7.62 -10.10 -12.77
CA TYR A 68 -8.38 -10.34 -11.55
C TYR A 68 -9.34 -9.19 -11.21
N PHE A 69 -8.94 -7.94 -11.42
CA PHE A 69 -9.83 -6.79 -11.25
C PHE A 69 -11.04 -6.87 -12.17
N GLU A 70 -10.84 -7.22 -13.45
CA GLU A 70 -11.91 -7.43 -14.40
C GLU A 70 -12.83 -8.58 -13.99
N GLU A 71 -12.27 -9.74 -13.65
CA GLU A 71 -13.00 -10.92 -13.17
C GLU A 71 -13.85 -10.60 -11.93
N TYR A 72 -13.30 -9.82 -10.99
CA TYR A 72 -13.98 -9.42 -9.76
C TYR A 72 -15.08 -8.36 -9.99
N GLY A 73 -15.13 -7.75 -11.17
CA GLY A 73 -16.10 -6.72 -11.55
C GLY A 73 -15.68 -5.29 -11.21
N VAL A 74 -14.37 -5.02 -11.09
CA VAL A 74 -13.84 -3.65 -11.04
C VAL A 74 -13.87 -3.06 -12.45
N SER A 75 -14.67 -2.02 -12.65
CA SER A 75 -14.76 -1.36 -13.96
C SER A 75 -13.53 -0.50 -14.27
N SER A 76 -13.19 -0.34 -15.54
CA SER A 76 -12.11 0.56 -15.98
C SER A 76 -12.30 1.99 -15.47
N ASN A 77 -13.54 2.48 -15.42
CA ASN A 77 -13.88 3.79 -14.84
C ASN A 77 -13.52 3.92 -13.35
N GLN A 78 -13.54 2.82 -12.59
CA GLN A 78 -13.10 2.85 -11.18
C GLN A 78 -11.58 2.93 -11.07
N LEU A 79 -10.84 2.20 -11.91
CA LEU A 79 -9.38 2.27 -11.94
C LEU A 79 -8.88 3.63 -12.45
N ASP A 80 -9.55 4.18 -13.45
CA ASP A 80 -9.25 5.50 -14.02
C ASP A 80 -9.31 6.65 -13.00
N ARG A 81 -10.15 6.52 -11.97
CA ARG A 81 -10.24 7.51 -10.87
C ARG A 81 -9.03 7.49 -9.94
N LEU A 82 -8.27 6.41 -9.93
CA LEU A 82 -7.03 6.31 -9.14
C LEU A 82 -5.87 7.07 -9.78
N ILE A 83 -6.02 7.40 -11.08
CA ILE A 83 -5.03 8.09 -11.89
C ILE A 83 -5.35 9.58 -11.86
N VAL A 84 -4.44 10.38 -11.29
CA VAL A 84 -4.60 11.84 -11.32
C VAL A 84 -4.37 12.35 -12.74
N LYS A 85 -5.45 12.76 -13.40
CA LYS A 85 -5.46 13.40 -14.72
C LYS A 85 -5.46 14.93 -14.53
N GLU A 86 -4.35 15.54 -14.15
CA GLU A 86 -4.29 17.02 -14.12
C GLU A 86 -4.24 17.58 -15.55
N PRO A 87 -5.23 18.39 -15.99
CA PRO A 87 -5.31 18.81 -17.39
C PRO A 87 -4.20 19.76 -17.82
N ASN A 88 -3.58 20.49 -16.88
CA ASN A 88 -2.64 21.59 -17.18
C ASN A 88 -1.30 21.50 -16.45
N THR A 89 -1.03 20.39 -15.76
CA THR A 89 0.23 20.16 -15.08
C THR A 89 0.77 18.84 -15.60
N LYS A 90 1.81 18.89 -16.44
CA LYS A 90 2.59 17.67 -16.71
C LYS A 90 3.03 17.17 -15.35
N ARG A 91 2.56 15.98 -14.95
CA ARG A 91 3.03 15.34 -13.71
C ARG A 91 4.54 15.17 -13.87
N THR A 92 5.31 16.06 -13.26
CA THR A 92 6.75 16.20 -13.52
C THR A 92 7.54 15.05 -12.92
N ASN A 93 6.92 14.26 -12.05
CA ASN A 93 7.58 13.15 -11.38
C ASN A 93 7.54 11.88 -12.23
N SER A 94 8.70 11.58 -12.84
CA SER A 94 8.94 10.37 -13.63
C SER A 94 8.58 9.06 -12.92
N LEU A 95 8.54 9.05 -11.58
CA LEU A 95 8.14 7.87 -10.82
C LEU A 95 6.75 7.40 -11.25
N LEU A 96 5.76 8.31 -11.26
CA LEU A 96 4.36 7.98 -11.48
C LEU A 96 4.02 7.80 -12.97
N SER A 97 4.84 8.32 -13.88
CA SER A 97 4.63 8.26 -15.33
C SER A 97 5.33 7.07 -16.02
N THR A 98 6.01 6.20 -15.27
CA THR A 98 6.85 5.10 -15.82
C THR A 98 6.24 3.71 -15.61
N GLY A 99 4.92 3.63 -15.50
CA GLY A 99 4.24 2.33 -15.47
C GLY A 99 4.47 1.56 -16.78
N LYS A 100 4.66 0.26 -16.68
CA LYS A 100 4.92 -0.63 -17.83
C LYS A 100 3.65 -1.31 -18.31
N SER A 101 3.02 -2.10 -17.45
CA SER A 101 1.81 -2.87 -17.76
C SER A 101 0.55 -2.01 -17.60
N PHE A 102 0.50 -1.20 -16.55
CA PHE A 102 -0.58 -0.26 -16.24
C PHE A 102 -0.03 0.94 -15.45
N SER A 103 -0.88 1.87 -15.01
CA SER A 103 -0.41 3.08 -14.32
C SER A 103 0.38 2.76 -13.05
N ARG A 104 1.56 3.40 -12.87
CA ARG A 104 2.37 3.26 -11.66
C ARG A 104 1.63 3.70 -10.39
N GLU A 105 0.65 4.58 -10.52
CA GLU A 105 -0.18 4.97 -9.36
C GLU A 105 -0.98 3.80 -8.80
N ILE A 106 -1.49 2.94 -9.69
CA ILE A 106 -2.24 1.75 -9.28
C ILE A 106 -1.27 0.76 -8.67
N SER A 107 -0.12 0.50 -9.31
CA SER A 107 0.83 -0.49 -8.80
C SER A 107 1.49 -0.05 -7.49
N LEU A 108 1.77 1.23 -7.28
CA LEU A 108 2.26 1.72 -5.97
C LEU A 108 1.20 1.69 -4.87
N ARG A 109 -0.09 1.80 -5.21
CA ARG A 109 -1.17 1.54 -4.24
C ARG A 109 -1.25 0.05 -3.88
N ILE A 110 -1.02 -0.83 -4.85
CA ILE A 110 -0.90 -2.28 -4.60
C ILE A 110 0.30 -2.56 -3.70
N THR A 111 1.48 -1.99 -4.00
CA THR A 111 2.68 -2.07 -3.14
C THR A 111 2.37 -1.62 -1.71
N ALA A 112 1.71 -0.46 -1.55
CA ALA A 112 1.32 0.05 -0.24
C ALA A 112 0.43 -0.93 0.53
N CYS A 113 -0.57 -1.54 -0.11
CA CYS A 113 -1.43 -2.54 0.51
C CYS A 113 -0.66 -3.82 0.86
N ARG A 114 0.17 -4.33 -0.06
CA ARG A 114 0.98 -5.55 0.13
C ARG A 114 1.92 -5.39 1.32
N GLU A 115 2.74 -4.33 1.32
CA GLU A 115 3.73 -4.06 2.37
C GLU A 115 3.06 -3.83 3.72
N THR A 116 1.91 -3.15 3.76
CA THR A 116 1.15 -2.99 5.01
C THR A 116 0.66 -4.33 5.55
N PHE A 117 0.18 -5.22 4.69
CA PHE A 117 -0.21 -6.56 5.13
C PHE A 117 1.01 -7.36 5.59
N GLU A 118 2.09 -7.36 4.82
CA GLU A 118 3.33 -8.08 5.12
C GLU A 118 3.89 -7.68 6.49
N GLU A 119 4.07 -6.38 6.75
CA GLU A 119 4.79 -5.88 7.92
C GLU A 119 3.93 -5.88 9.20
N VAL A 120 2.65 -5.52 9.10
CA VAL A 120 1.79 -5.32 10.30
C VAL A 120 0.51 -6.16 10.30
N GLY A 121 0.27 -6.97 9.26
CA GLY A 121 -0.87 -7.87 9.17
C GLY A 121 -2.20 -7.16 8.96
N ILE A 122 -2.17 -5.91 8.48
CA ILE A 122 -3.37 -5.13 8.19
C ILE A 122 -3.70 -5.26 6.70
N LEU A 123 -4.87 -5.80 6.39
CA LEU A 123 -5.34 -5.94 5.02
C LEU A 123 -6.37 -4.84 4.69
N PHE A 124 -6.03 -3.97 3.74
CA PHE A 124 -6.99 -3.04 3.13
C PHE A 124 -7.70 -3.72 1.98
N PHE A 125 -9.02 -3.91 2.07
CA PHE A 125 -9.76 -4.58 1.00
C PHE A 125 -11.16 -4.02 0.76
N ARG A 126 -11.71 -4.34 -0.41
CA ARG A 126 -13.11 -4.18 -0.76
C ARG A 126 -13.66 -5.54 -1.19
N ASN A 127 -14.81 -5.88 -0.63
CA ASN A 127 -15.67 -6.97 -1.11
C ASN A 127 -16.69 -6.45 -2.14
N HIS A 128 -17.47 -7.32 -2.79
CA HIS A 128 -18.48 -6.89 -3.78
C HIS A 128 -19.49 -5.85 -3.25
N LYS A 129 -19.84 -5.87 -1.95
CA LYS A 129 -20.78 -4.89 -1.37
C LYS A 129 -20.14 -3.50 -1.26
N THR A 130 -18.92 -3.45 -0.77
CA THR A 130 -18.17 -2.22 -0.49
C THR A 130 -17.57 -1.61 -1.75
N LEU A 131 -17.23 -2.43 -2.75
CA LEU A 131 -16.77 -2.01 -4.07
C LEU A 131 -17.82 -1.16 -4.81
N LYS A 132 -19.11 -1.46 -4.63
CA LYS A 132 -20.22 -0.65 -5.18
C LYS A 132 -20.35 0.73 -4.52
N LYS A 133 -19.71 0.96 -3.36
CA LYS A 133 -19.81 2.18 -2.56
C LYS A 133 -18.43 2.80 -2.32
N LEU A 134 -17.72 3.15 -3.39
CA LEU A 134 -16.37 3.73 -3.28
C LEU A 134 -16.30 5.04 -2.47
N SER A 135 -17.39 5.82 -2.43
CA SER A 135 -17.47 7.06 -1.63
C SER A 135 -17.70 6.81 -0.14
N SER A 136 -18.01 5.58 0.26
CA SER A 136 -18.18 5.22 1.66
C SER A 136 -16.84 5.06 2.37
N THR A 137 -16.84 5.32 3.67
CA THR A 137 -15.67 5.10 4.53
C THR A 137 -15.07 3.72 4.27
N PRO A 138 -13.74 3.60 4.15
CA PRO A 138 -13.08 2.32 3.94
C PRO A 138 -13.59 1.26 4.90
N THR A 139 -13.85 0.07 4.38
CA THR A 139 -14.28 -1.05 5.21
C THR A 139 -13.04 -1.79 5.68
N PHE A 140 -12.76 -1.68 6.97
CA PHE A 140 -11.58 -2.25 7.60
C PHE A 140 -11.92 -3.63 8.14
N GLY A 141 -12.00 -4.66 7.31
CA GLY A 141 -12.24 -6.02 7.79
C GLY A 141 -13.48 -6.24 8.67
N GLU A 142 -14.38 -5.26 8.79
CA GLU A 142 -15.51 -5.29 9.73
C GLU A 142 -16.48 -6.44 9.40
N ASP A 143 -16.39 -7.01 8.19
CA ASP A 143 -17.17 -8.15 7.73
C ASP A 143 -16.33 -9.45 7.58
N TYR A 144 -15.03 -9.45 7.89
CA TYR A 144 -14.15 -10.61 7.75
C TYR A 144 -13.67 -11.10 9.13
N GLU A 145 -14.63 -11.55 9.92
CA GLU A 145 -14.37 -12.38 11.11
C GLU A 145 -14.35 -13.86 10.71
N ASP A 146 -13.46 -14.23 9.77
CA ASP A 146 -13.16 -15.65 9.59
C ASP A 146 -12.19 -16.06 10.71
N VAL A 147 -12.73 -16.79 11.69
CA VAL A 147 -11.98 -17.33 12.83
C VAL A 147 -10.82 -18.23 12.38
N ASN A 148 -10.87 -18.75 11.13
CA ASN A 148 -9.85 -19.62 10.56
C ASN A 148 -8.88 -18.90 9.61
N PHE A 149 -8.94 -17.57 9.49
CA PHE A 149 -7.99 -16.85 8.65
C PHE A 149 -6.59 -16.91 9.25
N ASP A 150 -5.71 -17.71 8.63
CA ASP A 150 -4.30 -17.82 9.00
C ASP A 150 -3.51 -16.57 8.58
N ARG A 151 -3.73 -15.47 9.31
CA ARG A 151 -3.04 -14.19 9.08
C ARG A 151 -1.53 -14.36 9.11
N VAL A 152 -1.00 -15.11 10.07
CA VAL A 152 0.45 -15.26 10.27
C VAL A 152 1.08 -16.05 9.12
N GLY A 153 0.45 -17.15 8.70
CA GLY A 153 0.90 -17.92 7.55
C GLY A 153 0.87 -17.12 6.26
N TRP A 154 -0.19 -16.33 6.03
CA TRP A 154 -0.26 -15.44 4.87
C TRP A 154 0.76 -14.31 4.93
N GLN A 155 1.00 -13.68 6.08
CA GLN A 155 2.07 -12.69 6.23
C GLN A 155 3.42 -13.28 5.86
N PHE A 156 3.71 -14.49 6.35
CA PHE A 156 4.94 -15.21 6.01
C PHE A 156 5.04 -15.56 4.52
N ALA A 157 3.93 -15.99 3.90
CA ALA A 157 3.87 -16.31 2.48
C ALA A 157 4.13 -15.06 1.61
N VAL A 158 3.49 -13.94 1.94
CA VAL A 158 3.67 -12.64 1.24
C VAL A 158 5.09 -12.11 1.44
N HIS A 159 5.63 -12.22 2.65
CA HIS A 159 7.01 -11.83 2.94
C HIS A 159 8.05 -12.62 2.14
N LYS A 160 7.78 -13.92 1.89
CA LYS A 160 8.66 -14.76 1.07
C LYS A 160 8.49 -14.54 -0.43
N ASP A 161 7.27 -14.27 -0.88
CA ASP A 161 6.94 -14.08 -2.29
C ASP A 161 5.79 -13.07 -2.41
N ALA A 162 6.12 -11.87 -2.88
CA ALA A 162 5.17 -10.77 -3.04
C ALA A 162 3.96 -11.14 -3.93
N LYS A 163 4.10 -12.11 -4.85
CA LYS A 163 2.98 -12.59 -5.68
C LYS A 163 1.88 -13.28 -4.88
N GLN A 164 2.21 -13.79 -3.69
CA GLN A 164 1.22 -14.41 -2.80
C GLN A 164 0.17 -13.41 -2.33
N PHE A 165 0.41 -12.10 -2.41
CA PHE A 165 -0.59 -11.10 -2.06
C PHE A 165 -1.81 -11.13 -3.01
N LEU A 166 -1.59 -11.36 -4.32
CA LEU A 166 -2.68 -11.57 -5.26
C LEU A 166 -3.46 -12.86 -4.94
N ASN A 167 -2.74 -13.94 -4.61
CA ASN A 167 -3.35 -15.22 -4.23
C ASN A 167 -4.16 -15.10 -2.93
N LEU A 168 -3.67 -14.33 -1.96
CA LEU A 168 -4.40 -13.97 -0.76
C LEU A 168 -5.72 -13.30 -1.14
N CYS A 169 -5.68 -12.22 -1.94
CA CYS A 169 -6.89 -11.53 -2.38
C CYS A 169 -7.89 -12.46 -3.09
N ARG A 170 -7.40 -13.36 -3.95
CA ARG A 170 -8.24 -14.40 -4.60
C ARG A 170 -8.86 -15.35 -3.59
N SER A 171 -8.08 -15.86 -2.65
CA SER A 171 -8.54 -16.84 -1.65
C SER A 171 -9.64 -16.29 -0.75
N LEU A 172 -9.57 -14.99 -0.42
CA LEU A 172 -10.60 -14.31 0.38
C LEU A 172 -11.76 -13.77 -0.48
N HIS A 173 -11.68 -13.90 -1.81
CA HIS A 173 -12.59 -13.27 -2.77
C HIS A 173 -12.79 -11.77 -2.50
N VAL A 174 -11.67 -11.03 -2.41
CA VAL A 174 -11.63 -9.57 -2.22
C VAL A 174 -10.64 -8.91 -3.18
N VAL A 175 -10.70 -7.59 -3.31
CA VAL A 175 -9.67 -6.78 -3.98
C VAL A 175 -9.03 -5.81 -2.98
N PRO A 176 -7.75 -5.43 -3.14
CA PRO A 176 -7.15 -4.41 -2.28
C PRO A 176 -7.90 -3.08 -2.39
N ASP A 177 -8.07 -2.37 -1.27
CA ASP A 177 -8.76 -1.08 -1.26
C ASP A 177 -7.85 0.06 -1.74
N LEU A 178 -7.74 0.19 -3.06
CA LEU A 178 -6.90 1.20 -3.68
C LEU A 178 -7.48 2.62 -3.60
N TRP A 179 -8.80 2.76 -3.46
CA TRP A 179 -9.52 4.03 -3.54
C TRP A 179 -9.49 4.84 -2.26
N SER A 180 -9.31 4.18 -1.11
CA SER A 180 -9.21 4.84 0.18
C SER A 180 -7.80 5.35 0.51
N LEU A 181 -6.81 4.99 -0.31
CA LEU A 181 -5.47 5.56 -0.27
C LEU A 181 -5.47 6.92 -0.98
N TYR A 182 -4.81 7.92 -0.41
CA TYR A 182 -4.67 9.25 -1.02
C TYR A 182 -3.20 9.59 -1.18
N GLU A 183 -2.75 10.04 -2.34
CA GLU A 183 -1.40 10.56 -2.49
C GLU A 183 -1.24 11.79 -1.58
N TRP A 184 -0.29 11.76 -0.64
CA TRP A 184 -0.03 12.85 0.29
C TRP A 184 1.27 13.59 -0.06
N SER A 185 2.33 12.85 -0.36
CA SER A 185 3.60 13.45 -0.79
C SER A 185 4.49 12.47 -1.56
N LEU A 186 5.42 13.04 -2.32
CA LEU A 186 6.47 12.32 -3.03
C LEU A 186 7.81 12.70 -2.42
N TRP A 187 8.53 11.72 -1.89
CA TRP A 187 9.84 11.90 -1.28
C TRP A 187 10.92 11.23 -2.13
N ARG A 188 12.10 11.85 -2.17
CA ARG A 188 13.29 11.23 -2.76
C ARG A 188 14.42 11.30 -1.75
N SER A 189 15.09 10.18 -1.52
CA SER A 189 16.28 10.16 -0.66
C SER A 189 17.36 11.10 -1.21
N PRO A 190 18.14 11.75 -0.33
CA PRO A 190 19.29 12.54 -0.75
C PRO A 190 20.24 11.73 -1.65
N PHE A 191 20.89 12.40 -2.61
CA PHE A 191 21.82 11.72 -3.51
C PHE A 191 23.05 11.15 -2.76
N THR A 192 23.35 11.64 -1.56
CA THR A 192 24.45 11.14 -0.72
C THR A 192 24.12 9.84 -0.01
N ALA A 193 22.87 9.39 -0.01
CA ALA A 193 22.47 8.14 0.63
C ALA A 193 23.00 6.91 -0.13
N GLU A 194 23.51 5.92 0.61
CA GLU A 194 23.99 4.64 0.06
C GLU A 194 22.86 3.86 -0.63
N LYS A 195 21.65 3.91 -0.06
CA LYS A 195 20.41 3.38 -0.65
C LYS A 195 19.45 4.53 -0.93
N ARG A 196 18.92 4.58 -2.16
CA ARG A 196 18.05 5.67 -2.63
C ARG A 196 16.67 5.17 -2.98
N TYR A 197 15.66 5.83 -2.44
CA TYR A 197 14.26 5.52 -2.65
C TYR A 197 13.53 6.72 -3.24
N SER A 198 12.64 6.45 -4.21
CA SER A 198 11.58 7.37 -4.60
C SER A 198 10.30 6.85 -3.98
N LEU A 199 9.80 7.56 -2.97
CA LEU A 199 8.72 7.13 -2.10
C LEU A 199 7.45 7.90 -2.42
N VAL A 200 6.36 7.18 -2.67
CA VAL A 200 5.00 7.73 -2.56
C VAL A 200 4.53 7.52 -1.14
N ILE A 201 4.23 8.61 -0.44
CA ILE A 201 3.49 8.57 0.80
C ILE A 201 2.02 8.63 0.44
N THR A 202 1.33 7.53 0.69
CA THR A 202 -0.13 7.49 0.66
C THR A 202 -0.68 7.66 2.07
N ARG A 203 -1.70 8.50 2.21
CA ARG A 203 -2.45 8.66 3.44
C ARG A 203 -3.72 7.84 3.34
N PHE A 204 -4.00 7.12 4.41
CA PHE A 204 -5.30 6.50 4.64
C PHE A 204 -5.97 7.22 5.81
N LYS A 205 -7.16 7.80 5.58
CA LYS A 205 -7.95 8.44 6.64
C LYS A 205 -8.94 7.42 7.19
N TYR A 206 -8.70 6.94 8.41
CA TYR A 206 -9.64 6.10 9.14
C TYR A 206 -10.74 6.97 9.75
N ILE A 207 -11.99 6.60 9.49
CA ILE A 207 -13.19 7.22 10.09
C ILE A 207 -14.01 6.08 10.69
N HIS A 208 -13.91 5.93 12.03
CA HIS A 208 -14.65 5.05 12.95
C HIS A 208 -15.63 4.04 12.32
N LYS A 209 -15.41 2.73 12.53
CA LYS A 209 -15.89 1.98 13.69
C LYS A 209 -14.89 0.87 14.11
N TYR A 210 -14.98 0.48 15.38
CA TYR A 210 -14.10 -0.44 16.08
C TYR A 210 -14.08 -1.85 15.46
N ALA A 211 -12.89 -2.39 15.13
CA ALA A 211 -12.66 -3.85 15.15
C ALA A 211 -11.17 -4.29 15.13
N ALA A 212 -10.23 -3.61 14.46
CA ALA A 212 -8.94 -4.25 14.12
C ALA A 212 -7.76 -4.12 15.13
N MET A 213 -7.92 -3.51 16.31
CA MET A 213 -6.82 -3.36 17.28
C MET A 213 -7.04 -4.10 18.61
N ARG A 214 -7.79 -5.20 18.61
CA ARG A 214 -7.81 -6.16 19.73
C ARG A 214 -7.15 -7.46 19.29
N GLY A 215 -5.82 -7.47 19.23
CA GLY A 215 -5.09 -8.68 18.86
C GLY A 215 -3.60 -8.51 18.55
N LEU A 216 -3.14 -7.28 18.28
CA LEU A 216 -1.71 -6.96 18.22
C LEU A 216 -1.14 -6.95 19.64
N ARG A 217 -0.91 -8.13 20.20
CA ARG A 217 0.25 -8.30 21.07
C ARG A 217 1.44 -8.46 20.13
N ILE A 218 2.28 -7.43 20.12
CA ILE A 218 3.66 -7.48 19.63
C ILE A 218 4.42 -8.46 20.52
#